data_AF-A0A0B2A3Q5-F1
#
_entry.id   AF-A0A0B2A3Q5-F1
#
_cell.length_a   1.000
_cell.length_b   1.000
_cell.length_c   1.000
_cell.angle_alpha   90.00
_cell.angle_beta   90.00
_cell.angle_gamma   90.00
#
_symmetry.space_group_name_H-M   'P 1'
#
loop_
_entity.id
_entity.type
_entity.pdbx_description
1 polymer ?
#
loop_
_entity_poly.entity_id
_entity_poly.type
_entity_poly.pdbx_seq_one_letter_code
_entity_poly.pdbx_strand_id
1 'polypeptide(L)' 'MVAVDSTLVLDEGASMPGRGAWVHDTRECMTAALRRRAFVRALRVSGSLDTQTIEEHLQRKG' A
#
# COMPACT_ATOMS: atom_id res chain seq x y z
N MET A 1 -3.07 4.71 -1.40
CA MET A 1 -2.42 3.97 -0.29
C MET A 1 -1.93 4.94 0.76
N VAL A 2 -2.12 4.62 2.03
CA VAL A 2 -1.60 5.39 3.17
C VAL A 2 -1.04 4.44 4.23
N ALA A 3 -0.23 4.96 5.16
CA ALA A 3 0.24 4.22 6.32
C ALA A 3 -0.57 4.64 7.56
N VAL A 4 -1.20 3.69 8.23
CA VAL A 4 -1.94 3.88 9.49
C VAL A 4 -1.33 2.92 10.50
N ASP A 5 -0.73 3.43 11.58
CA ASP A 5 -0.11 2.62 12.64
C ASP A 5 0.85 1.52 12.11
N SER A 6 1.64 1.85 11.08
CA SER A 6 2.54 0.94 10.35
C SER A 6 1.88 -0.13 9.50
N THR A 7 0.56 -0.05 9.28
CA THR A 7 -0.19 -0.87 8.33
C THR A 7 -0.42 -0.09 7.04
N LEU A 8 -0.20 -0.73 5.89
CA LEU A 8 -0.54 -0.21 4.57
C LEU A 8 -2.05 -0.32 4.37
N VAL A 9 -2.73 0.77 4.02
CA VAL A 9 -4.18 0.77 3.82
C VAL A 9 -4.52 1.32 2.43
N LEU A 10 -5.50 0.70 1.77
CA LEU A 10 -6.12 1.21 0.56
C LEU A 10 -7.01 2.41 0.92
N ASP A 11 -6.59 3.58 0.45
CA ASP A 11 -7.39 4.81 0.49
C ASP A 11 -7.88 5.10 -0.92
N GLU A 12 -8.97 4.43 -1.31
CA GLU A 12 -9.56 4.56 -2.65
C GLU A 12 -10.10 5.98 -2.90
N GLY A 13 -10.58 6.64 -1.84
CA GLY A 13 -11.13 7.99 -1.89
C GLY A 13 -10.10 9.11 -1.77
N ALA A 14 -8.81 8.79 -1.58
CA ALA A 14 -7.75 9.77 -1.34
C ALA A 14 -8.08 10.78 -0.22
N SER A 15 -8.73 10.30 0.84
CA SER A 15 -9.34 11.11 1.89
C SER A 15 -8.63 11.01 3.23
N MET A 16 -7.72 10.05 3.38
CA MET A 16 -7.05 9.80 4.65
C MET A 16 -5.92 10.82 4.90
N PRO A 17 -5.73 11.26 6.15
CA PRO A 17 -4.71 12.25 6.48
C PRO A 17 -3.29 11.68 6.31
N GLY A 18 -2.35 12.56 5.98
CA GLY A 18 -0.93 12.23 5.90
C GLY A 18 -0.41 12.07 4.46
N ARG A 19 0.69 11.32 4.30
CA ARG A 19 1.29 11.07 2.99
C ARG A 19 0.58 9.91 2.31
N GLY A 20 0.18 10.12 1.06
CA GLY A 20 -0.38 9.09 0.20
C GLY A 20 0.62 8.60 -0.86
N ALA A 21 0.37 7.38 -1.35
CA ALA A 21 1.06 6.78 -2.49
C ALA A 21 0.05 6.12 -3.44
N TRP A 22 0.30 6.24 -4.74
CA TRP A 22 -0.53 5.68 -5.80
C TRP A 22 0.21 4.57 -6.54
N VAL A 23 -0.55 3.61 -7.03
CA VAL A 23 -0.10 2.50 -7.88
C VAL A 23 -1.26 2.18 -8.82
N HIS A 24 -0.96 1.67 -10.02
CA HIS A 24 -2.02 1.19 -10.90
C HIS A 24 -2.79 0.05 -10.23
N ASP A 25 -4.12 0.02 -10.46
CA ASP A 25 -5.00 -1.04 -9.95
C ASP A 25 -4.90 -2.31 -10.80
N THR A 26 -3.70 -2.88 -10.84
CA THR A 26 -3.44 -4.20 -11.41
C THR A 26 -2.65 -5.04 -10.43
N ARG A 27 -2.86 -6.37 -10.48
CA ARG A 27 -2.17 -7.30 -9.60
C ARG A 27 -0.66 -7.25 -9.78
N GLU A 28 -0.19 -7.11 -11.02
CA GLU A 28 1.22 -7.02 -11.37
C GLU A 28 1.85 -5.76 -10.78
N CYS A 29 1.21 -4.59 -10.93
CA CYS A 29 1.72 -3.33 -10.41
C CYS A 29 1.75 -3.34 -8.88
N MET A 30 0.71 -3.85 -8.23
CA MET A 30 0.66 -3.98 -6.77
C MET A 30 1.76 -4.90 -6.25
N THR A 31 1.89 -6.09 -6.84
CA THR A 31 2.91 -7.08 -6.45
C THR A 31 4.32 -6.52 -6.63
N ALA A 32 4.57 -5.82 -7.73
CA ALA A 32 5.86 -5.17 -7.98
C ALA A 32 6.15 -4.06 -6.94
N ALA A 33 5.15 -3.27 -6.55
CA ALA A 33 5.29 -2.22 -5.56
C ALA A 33 5.61 -2.77 -4.17
N LEU A 34 4.94 -3.87 -3.77
CA LEU A 34 5.21 -4.58 -2.52
C LEU A 34 6.64 -5.16 -2.50
N ARG A 35 7.01 -5.94 -3.52
CA ARG A 35 8.35 -6.56 -3.63
C ARG A 35 9.49 -5.55 -3.61
N ARG A 36 9.28 -4.37 -4.20
CA ARG A 36 10.30 -3.29 -4.27
C ARG A 36 10.28 -2.36 -3.06
N ARG A 37 9.47 -2.65 -2.03
CA ARG A 37 9.25 -1.79 -0.86
C ARG A 37 8.96 -0.34 -1.27
N ALA A 38 8.15 -0.15 -2.31
CA ALA A 38 7.86 1.17 -2.88
C ALA A 38 7.09 2.06 -1.88
N PHE A 39 6.13 1.48 -1.16
CA PHE A 39 5.30 2.21 -0.20
C PHE A 39 6.07 2.68 1.02
N VAL A 40 7.02 1.90 1.54
CA VAL A 40 7.90 2.32 2.65
C VAL A 40 8.63 3.62 2.30
N ARG A 41 9.18 3.69 1.08
CA ARG A 41 9.89 4.88 0.58
C ARG A 41 8.95 6.05 0.33
N ALA A 42 7.83 5.81 -0.36
CA ALA A 42 6.87 6.86 -0.73
C ALA A 42 6.18 7.49 0.49
N LEU A 43 5.84 6.67 1.48
CA LEU A 43 5.13 7.09 2.70
C LEU A 43 6.08 7.61 3.79
N ARG A 44 7.41 7.44 3.61
CA ARG A 44 8.47 7.79 4.58
C ARG A 44 8.30 7.10 5.92
N VAL A 45 8.10 5.78 5.87
CA VAL A 45 8.02 4.94 7.08
C VAL A 45 9.41 4.46 7.43
N SER A 46 9.80 4.64 8.70
CA SER A 46 11.14 4.33 9.20
C SER A 46 11.41 2.82 9.39
N GLY A 47 10.35 2.00 9.35
CA GLY A 47 10.39 0.55 9.62
C GLY A 47 9.68 -0.28 8.55
N SER A 48 9.39 -1.53 8.88
CA SER A 48 8.53 -2.38 8.06
C SER A 48 7.11 -1.82 8.04
N LEU A 49 6.44 -2.01 6.92
CA LEU A 49 5.03 -1.72 6.77
C LEU A 49 4.32 -3.06 6.65
N ASP A 50 3.28 -3.27 7.45
CA ASP A 50 2.42 -4.45 7.33
C ASP A 50 1.57 -4.32 6.06
N THR A 51 1.64 -5.34 5.21
CA THR A 51 1.02 -5.40 3.89
C THR A 51 -0.15 -6.39 3.82
N GLN A 52 -0.51 -7.04 4.94
CA GLN A 52 -1.50 -8.10 4.96
C GLN A 52 -2.85 -7.68 4.34
N THR A 53 -3.33 -6.49 4.66
CA THR A 53 -4.58 -5.91 4.12
C THR A 53 -4.59 -5.85 2.59
N ILE A 54 -3.44 -5.58 1.97
CA ILE A 54 -3.27 -5.48 0.53
C ILE A 54 -3.21 -6.86 -0.09
N GLU A 55 -2.51 -7.79 0.55
CA GLU A 55 -2.41 -9.18 0.11
C GLU A 55 -3.79 -9.85 0.09
N GLU A 56 -4.61 -9.63 1.13
CA GLU A 56 -6.00 -10.08 1.18
C GLU A 56 -6.86 -9.43 0.08
N HIS A 57 -6.69 -8.13 -0.18
CA HIS A 57 -7.39 -7.46 -1.27
C HIS A 57 -7.02 -8.04 -2.64
N LEU A 58 -5.74 -8.32 -2.87
CA LEU A 58 -5.26 -8.95 -4.10
C LEU A 58 -5.77 -10.38 -4.29
N GLN A 59 -5.98 -11.12 -3.20
CA GLN A 59 -6.60 -12.44 -3.25
C GLN A 59 -8.08 -12.37 -3.64
N ARG A 60 -8.83 -11.40 -3.11
CA ARG A 60 -10.26 -11.21 -3.44
C ARG A 60 -10.51 -10.77 -4.89
N LYS A 61 -9.54 -10.09 -5.52
CA LYS A 61 -9.62 -9.63 -6.92
C LYS A 61 -9.19 -10.68 -7.95
N GLY A 62 -8.75 -11.87 -7.53
CA GLY A 62 -8.36 -12.98 -8.41
C GLY A 62 -9.46 -14.02 -8.53
#